data_AF-A0A078R3A8-F1
#
_entry.id   AF-A0A078R3A8-F1
#
_cell.length_a   1.000
_cell.length_b   1.000
_cell.length_c   1.000
_cell.angle_alpha   90.00
_cell.angle_beta   90.00
_cell.angle_gamma   90.00
#
_symmetry.space_group_name_H-M   'P 1'
#
loop_
_entity.id
_entity.type
_entity.pdbx_description
1 polymer ?
#
loop_
_entity_poly.entity_id
_entity_poly.type
_entity_poly.pdbx_seq_one_letter_code
_entity_poly.pdbx_strand_id
1 'polypeptide(L)'
;METVVVVLMILVCFNFMMKQTFRKRGSVAAIAVVATLFVGLMWPYAIQQSKTQIADWLANVQLMLDTSVVLTVEVALQMAFCMLAVHVLTTGPVKKRTLWAYRALRWFPGILIFPVLFSGLVYLIFSFPGVSFSLVAWSMAAGVLILISAGTLFLRYLLPEKELRLELLFLTNALTAILGIIATVNGRTAVTGVSEVDWGALTGLIIMLAGGGLIGLVIYKYRRIKTNI
;
A
#
# COMPACT_ATOMS: atom_id res chain seq x y z
N MET A 1 -1.60 11.48 -17.45
CA MET A 1 -1.40 10.13 -16.86
C MET A 1 -0.15 10.06 -16.00
N GLU A 2 1.03 10.38 -16.53
CA GLU A 2 2.29 10.37 -15.77
C GLU A 2 2.24 11.18 -14.46
N THR A 3 1.67 12.39 -14.50
CA THR A 3 1.51 13.24 -13.31
C THR A 3 0.67 12.59 -12.21
N VAL A 4 -0.43 11.92 -12.57
CA VAL A 4 -1.30 11.20 -11.62
C VAL A 4 -0.57 10.03 -10.98
N VAL A 5 0.20 9.28 -11.79
CA VAL A 5 1.02 8.17 -11.30
C VAL A 5 2.08 8.67 -10.32
N VAL A 6 2.81 9.74 -10.65
CA VAL A 6 3.82 10.31 -9.73
C VAL A 6 3.18 10.76 -8.41
N VAL A 7 2.01 11.40 -8.47
CA VAL A 7 1.26 11.77 -7.25
C VAL A 7 0.86 10.53 -6.45
N LEU A 8 0.41 9.46 -7.10
CA LEU A 8 0.11 8.19 -6.43
C LEU A 8 1.35 7.57 -5.77
N MET A 9 2.51 7.60 -6.43
CA MET A 9 3.77 7.09 -5.85
C MET A 9 4.16 7.87 -4.60
N ILE A 10 4.01 9.20 -4.62
CA ILE A 10 4.25 10.07 -3.45
C ILE A 10 3.27 9.74 -2.33
N LEU A 11 1.99 9.57 -2.64
CA LEU A 11 0.97 9.21 -1.64
C LEU A 11 1.21 7.84 -1.03
N VAL A 12 1.63 6.83 -1.82
CA VAL A 12 2.02 5.51 -1.30
C VAL A 12 3.21 5.64 -0.33
N CYS A 13 4.23 6.41 -0.69
CA CYS A 13 5.36 6.70 0.20
C CYS A 13 4.91 7.39 1.49
N PHE A 14 4.03 8.39 1.38
CA PHE A 14 3.49 9.11 2.52
C PHE A 14 2.67 8.20 3.45
N ASN A 15 1.75 7.40 2.89
CA ASN A 15 0.92 6.44 3.61
C ASN A 15 1.78 5.41 4.35
N PHE A 16 2.81 4.90 3.68
CA PHE A 16 3.78 3.98 4.27
C PHE A 16 4.50 4.61 5.47
N MET A 17 5.00 5.85 5.32
CA MET A 17 5.69 6.59 6.39
C MET A 17 4.76 6.90 7.58
N MET A 18 3.53 7.34 7.29
CA MET A 18 2.48 7.58 8.28
C MET A 18 2.14 6.29 9.04
N LYS A 19 2.03 5.15 8.35
CA LYS A 19 1.75 3.86 9.00
C LYS A 19 2.88 3.39 9.91
N GLN A 20 4.13 3.63 9.54
CA GLN A 20 5.29 3.31 10.38
C GLN A 20 5.31 4.09 11.69
N THR A 21 4.72 5.30 11.70
CA THR A 21 4.60 6.12 12.90
C THR A 21 3.84 5.42 14.03
N PHE A 22 2.91 4.51 13.71
CA PHE A 22 2.17 3.71 14.69
C PHE A 22 2.92 2.45 15.15
N ARG A 23 4.12 2.14 14.64
CA ARG A 23 4.87 0.92 15.01
C ARG A 23 5.91 1.15 16.10
N LYS A 24 6.32 0.05 16.75
CA LYS A 24 7.48 0.06 17.66
C LYS A 24 8.75 0.39 16.87
N ARG A 25 9.68 1.14 17.47
CA ARG A 25 10.94 1.56 16.83
C ARG A 25 11.71 0.37 16.22
N GLY A 26 11.76 -0.77 16.91
CA GLY A 26 12.41 -1.99 16.38
C GLY A 26 11.73 -2.56 15.12
N SER A 27 10.40 -2.49 15.00
CA SER A 27 9.72 -2.93 13.77
C SER A 27 9.91 -1.94 12.62
N VAL A 28 10.02 -0.64 12.91
CA VAL A 28 10.37 0.37 11.89
C VAL A 28 11.78 0.12 11.38
N ALA A 29 12.75 -0.12 12.28
CA ALA A 29 14.11 -0.46 11.91
C ALA A 29 14.18 -1.74 11.05
N ALA A 30 13.44 -2.79 11.41
CA ALA A 30 13.38 -4.02 10.62
C ALA A 30 12.84 -3.75 9.19
N ILE A 31 11.77 -2.96 9.06
CA ILE A 31 11.23 -2.59 7.74
C ILE A 31 12.22 -1.73 6.96
N ALA A 32 12.89 -0.78 7.61
CA ALA A 32 13.90 0.05 6.98
C ALA A 32 15.04 -0.80 6.42
N VAL A 33 15.53 -1.79 7.19
CA VAL A 33 16.56 -2.74 6.74
C VAL A 33 16.05 -3.57 5.56
N VAL A 34 14.82 -4.09 5.60
CA VAL A 34 14.25 -4.85 4.48
C VAL A 34 14.15 -3.99 3.22
N ALA A 35 13.67 -2.75 3.33
CA ALA A 35 13.59 -1.82 2.20
C ALA A 35 14.98 -1.44 1.65
N THR A 36 15.96 -1.25 2.54
CA THR A 36 17.35 -0.96 2.19
C THR A 36 17.98 -2.12 1.44
N LEU A 37 17.84 -3.35 1.96
CA LEU A 37 18.34 -4.56 1.32
C LEU A 37 17.66 -4.80 -0.02
N PHE A 38 16.36 -4.55 -0.13
CA PHE A 38 15.65 -4.63 -1.41
C PHE A 38 16.27 -3.68 -2.43
N VAL A 39 16.43 -2.39 -2.12
CA VAL A 39 17.04 -1.42 -3.04
C VAL A 39 18.48 -1.83 -3.40
N GLY A 40 19.28 -2.21 -2.40
CA GLY A 40 20.69 -2.58 -2.60
C GLY A 40 20.89 -3.88 -3.37
N LEU A 41 19.96 -4.83 -3.33
CA LEU A 41 20.05 -6.12 -4.03
C LEU A 41 19.34 -6.13 -5.38
N MET A 42 18.41 -5.20 -5.63
CA MET A 42 17.63 -5.15 -6.88
C MET A 42 18.36 -4.43 -8.03
N TRP A 43 19.55 -3.88 -7.79
CA TRP A 43 20.35 -3.21 -8.81
C TRP A 43 20.65 -4.04 -10.09
N PRO A 44 20.95 -5.36 -10.08
CA PRO A 44 21.15 -6.13 -11.32
C PRO A 44 19.88 -6.19 -12.18
N TYR A 45 18.71 -6.25 -11.55
CA TYR A 45 17.43 -6.23 -12.25
C TYR A 45 17.10 -4.81 -12.76
N ALA A 46 17.45 -3.78 -11.98
CA ALA A 46 17.22 -2.39 -12.37
C ALA A 46 18.05 -1.97 -13.60
N ILE A 47 19.27 -2.50 -13.76
CA ILE A 47 20.12 -2.21 -14.94
C ILE A 47 19.53 -2.80 -16.23
N GLN A 48 18.82 -3.94 -16.14
CA GLN A 48 18.19 -4.57 -17.30
C GLN A 48 16.97 -3.79 -17.80
N GLN A 49 16.41 -2.91 -16.99
CA GLN A 49 15.25 -2.09 -17.34
C GLN A 49 15.73 -0.75 -17.90
N SER A 50 15.12 -0.24 -18.97
CA SER A 50 15.41 1.12 -19.48
C SER A 50 14.46 2.17 -18.89
N LYS A 51 14.86 3.46 -18.92
CA LYS A 51 13.97 4.60 -18.59
C LYS A 51 12.68 4.59 -19.42
N THR A 52 12.76 4.17 -20.69
CA THR A 52 11.60 4.10 -21.59
C THR A 52 10.69 2.92 -21.24
N GLN A 53 11.23 1.79 -20.79
CA GLN A 53 10.42 0.63 -20.38
C GLN A 53 9.56 0.92 -19.15
N ILE A 54 9.99 1.76 -18.21
CA ILE A 54 9.12 2.17 -17.08
C ILE A 54 7.99 3.06 -17.57
N ALA A 55 8.28 4.01 -18.47
CA ALA A 55 7.24 4.83 -19.09
C ALA A 55 6.26 3.98 -19.89
N ASP A 56 6.75 2.99 -20.64
CA ASP A 56 5.94 2.03 -21.40
C ASP A 56 5.13 1.10 -20.47
N TRP A 57 5.68 0.68 -19.33
CA TRP A 57 4.95 -0.08 -18.30
C TRP A 57 3.83 0.74 -17.67
N LEU A 58 4.10 2.02 -17.37
CA LEU A 58 3.10 2.95 -16.83
C LEU A 58 2.05 3.36 -17.88
N ALA A 59 2.41 3.33 -19.16
CA ALA A 59 1.49 3.54 -20.28
C ALA A 59 0.68 2.28 -20.63
N ASN A 60 1.11 1.09 -20.18
CA ASN A 60 0.40 -0.15 -20.42
C ASN A 60 -0.82 -0.26 -19.50
N VAL A 61 -2.01 -0.22 -20.14
CA VAL A 61 -3.31 -0.26 -19.47
C VAL A 61 -3.50 -1.55 -18.66
N GLN A 62 -3.06 -2.71 -19.15
CA GLN A 62 -3.24 -3.99 -18.44
C GLN A 62 -2.41 -4.04 -17.14
N LEU A 63 -1.14 -3.63 -17.20
CA LEU A 63 -0.27 -3.56 -16.02
C LEU A 63 -0.79 -2.54 -14.99
N MET A 64 -1.35 -1.43 -15.45
CA MET A 64 -1.96 -0.42 -14.57
C MET A 64 -3.22 -0.97 -13.88
N LEU A 65 -4.04 -1.75 -14.58
CA LEU A 65 -5.21 -2.43 -13.98
C LEU A 65 -4.79 -3.48 -12.96
N ASP A 66 -3.82 -4.34 -13.25
CA ASP A 66 -3.34 -5.34 -12.29
C ASP A 66 -2.75 -4.67 -11.04
N THR A 67 -1.98 -3.59 -11.23
CA THR A 67 -1.44 -2.80 -10.12
C THR A 67 -2.54 -2.11 -9.31
N SER A 68 -3.65 -1.72 -9.95
CA SER A 68 -4.80 -1.12 -9.27
C SER A 68 -5.53 -2.08 -8.34
N VAL A 69 -5.52 -3.39 -8.65
CA VAL A 69 -6.07 -4.42 -7.76
C VAL A 69 -5.23 -4.48 -6.49
N VAL A 70 -3.90 -4.50 -6.63
CA VAL A 70 -2.96 -4.47 -5.50
C VAL A 70 -3.16 -3.18 -4.68
N LEU A 71 -3.31 -2.03 -5.34
CA LEU A 71 -3.60 -0.75 -4.71
C LEU A 71 -4.91 -0.78 -3.92
N THR A 72 -5.97 -1.33 -4.50
CA THR A 72 -7.28 -1.41 -3.83
C THR A 72 -7.22 -2.30 -2.59
N VAL A 73 -6.55 -3.45 -2.67
CA VAL A 73 -6.35 -4.35 -1.53
C VAL A 73 -5.52 -3.66 -0.45
N GLU A 74 -4.42 -2.99 -0.83
CA GLU A 74 -3.58 -2.27 0.12
C GLU A 74 -4.35 -1.16 0.84
N VAL A 75 -5.08 -0.33 0.09
CA VAL A 75 -5.89 0.75 0.66
C VAL A 75 -6.99 0.18 1.56
N ALA A 76 -7.68 -0.89 1.16
CA ALA A 76 -8.69 -1.54 1.98
C ALA A 76 -8.12 -2.05 3.32
N LEU A 77 -6.94 -2.68 3.29
CA LEU A 77 -6.24 -3.14 4.50
C LEU A 77 -5.82 -1.98 5.40
N GLN A 78 -5.39 -0.85 4.82
CA GLN A 78 -5.02 0.35 5.58
C GLN A 78 -6.24 1.04 6.19
N MET A 79 -7.35 1.17 5.46
CA MET A 79 -8.61 1.71 5.99
C MET A 79 -9.19 0.82 7.11
N ALA A 80 -9.14 -0.51 6.95
CA ALA A 80 -9.52 -1.44 7.99
C ALA A 80 -8.65 -1.29 9.25
N PHE A 81 -7.35 -1.01 9.08
CA PHE A 81 -6.45 -0.71 10.20
C PHE A 81 -6.87 0.56 10.93
N CYS A 82 -7.17 1.64 10.19
CA CYS A 82 -7.64 2.90 10.77
C CYS A 82 -8.92 2.70 11.59
N MET A 83 -9.95 2.09 11.02
CA MET A 83 -11.22 1.85 11.73
C MET A 83 -11.05 1.00 12.99
N LEU A 84 -10.20 -0.03 12.92
CA LEU A 84 -9.92 -0.90 14.06
C LEU A 84 -9.10 -0.17 15.14
N ALA A 85 -8.15 0.67 14.72
CA ALA A 85 -7.33 1.47 15.62
C ALA A 85 -8.17 2.51 16.37
N VAL A 86 -9.13 3.17 15.70
CA VAL A 86 -10.10 4.07 16.35
C VAL A 86 -10.93 3.30 17.36
N HIS A 87 -11.52 2.17 16.97
CA HIS A 87 -12.35 1.37 17.90
C HIS A 87 -11.59 0.92 19.16
N VAL A 88 -10.31 0.57 19.02
CA VAL A 88 -9.44 0.21 20.16
C VAL A 88 -9.12 1.42 21.05
N LEU A 89 -9.05 2.63 20.49
CA LEU A 89 -8.81 3.86 21.25
C LEU A 89 -10.07 4.34 21.97
N THR A 90 -11.25 4.20 21.36
CA THR A 90 -12.51 4.79 21.88
C THR A 90 -13.33 3.84 22.77
N THR A 91 -13.28 2.51 22.57
CA THR A 91 -14.30 1.59 23.13
C THR A 91 -13.84 0.76 24.36
N GLY A 92 -12.83 1.19 25.11
CA GLY A 92 -12.42 0.49 26.34
C GLY A 92 -11.89 -0.94 26.09
N PRO A 93 -12.05 -1.91 27.01
CA PRO A 93 -11.42 -3.23 26.90
C PRO A 93 -11.98 -4.05 25.72
N VAL A 94 -11.21 -4.13 24.64
CA VAL A 94 -11.56 -4.87 23.43
C VAL A 94 -11.33 -6.39 23.56
N LYS A 95 -12.14 -7.17 22.85
CA LYS A 95 -12.01 -8.65 22.77
C LYS A 95 -10.63 -9.04 22.22
N LYS A 96 -10.02 -10.11 22.77
CA LYS A 96 -8.69 -10.63 22.36
C LYS A 96 -8.56 -10.89 20.85
N ARG A 97 -9.66 -11.25 20.16
CA ARG A 97 -9.71 -11.46 18.71
C ARG A 97 -9.51 -10.16 17.92
N THR A 98 -10.17 -9.08 18.34
CA THR A 98 -10.02 -7.74 17.77
C THR A 98 -8.57 -7.24 17.91
N LEU A 99 -7.95 -7.54 19.06
CA LEU A 99 -6.56 -7.22 19.34
C LEU A 99 -5.57 -8.01 18.46
N TRP A 100 -5.88 -9.28 18.16
CA TRP A 100 -5.13 -10.09 17.21
C TRP A 100 -5.24 -9.58 15.78
N ALA A 101 -6.45 -9.26 15.32
CA ALA A 101 -6.66 -8.65 14.01
C ALA A 101 -5.91 -7.31 13.89
N TYR A 102 -5.96 -6.48 14.95
CA TYR A 102 -5.21 -5.23 15.01
C TYR A 102 -3.70 -5.46 14.89
N ARG A 103 -3.15 -6.46 15.58
CA ARG A 103 -1.71 -6.80 15.47
C ARG A 103 -1.34 -7.29 14.07
N ALA A 104 -2.19 -8.10 13.43
CA ALA A 104 -1.98 -8.57 12.07
C ALA A 104 -1.98 -7.41 11.06
N LEU A 105 -3.00 -6.55 11.11
CA LEU A 105 -3.11 -5.38 10.22
C LEU A 105 -2.01 -4.35 10.48
N ARG A 106 -1.57 -4.22 11.73
CA ARG A 106 -0.42 -3.39 12.10
C ARG A 106 0.89 -3.93 11.53
N TRP A 107 1.00 -5.23 11.22
CA TRP A 107 2.21 -5.82 10.66
C TRP A 107 2.37 -5.56 9.16
N PHE A 108 1.28 -5.32 8.43
CA PHE A 108 1.30 -5.04 6.99
C PHE A 108 1.72 -3.58 6.72
N PRO A 109 2.90 -3.27 6.16
CA PRO A 109 3.34 -1.87 6.00
C PRO A 109 2.87 -1.23 4.68
N GLY A 110 2.52 -2.06 3.69
CA GLY A 110 2.27 -1.65 2.31
C GLY A 110 3.23 -2.43 1.39
N ILE A 111 2.70 -3.05 0.34
CA ILE A 111 3.46 -3.80 -0.67
C ILE A 111 3.91 -2.85 -1.79
N LEU A 112 3.08 -1.84 -2.11
CA LEU A 112 3.34 -0.91 -3.21
C LEU A 112 4.58 -0.04 -3.02
N ILE A 113 5.12 0.06 -1.80
CA ILE A 113 6.38 0.74 -1.55
C ILE A 113 7.55 0.10 -2.31
N PHE A 114 7.54 -1.22 -2.54
CA PHE A 114 8.64 -1.91 -3.22
C PHE A 114 8.71 -1.57 -4.72
N PRO A 115 7.61 -1.64 -5.50
CA PRO A 115 7.58 -1.11 -6.86
C PRO A 115 7.99 0.35 -6.96
N VAL A 116 7.56 1.19 -6.00
CA VAL A 116 7.92 2.62 -5.98
C VAL A 116 9.41 2.82 -5.76
N LEU A 117 10.02 2.10 -4.81
CA LEU A 117 11.46 2.12 -4.57
C LEU A 117 12.25 1.60 -5.78
N PHE A 118 11.77 0.54 -6.44
CA PHE A 118 12.40 0.00 -7.64
C PHE A 118 12.37 1.01 -8.80
N SER A 119 11.22 1.65 -9.05
CA SER A 119 11.10 2.70 -10.06
C SER A 119 12.02 3.88 -9.77
N GLY A 120 12.13 4.29 -8.50
CA GLY A 120 13.08 5.33 -8.07
C GLY A 120 14.53 4.92 -8.34
N LEU A 121 14.90 3.66 -8.08
CA LEU A 121 16.24 3.12 -8.31
C LEU A 121 16.62 3.17 -9.78
N VAL A 122 15.73 2.71 -10.67
CA VAL A 122 15.96 2.76 -12.12
C VAL A 122 16.13 4.22 -12.56
N TYR A 123 15.25 5.12 -12.14
CA TYR A 123 15.38 6.55 -12.48
C TYR A 123 16.74 7.13 -12.06
N LEU A 124 17.19 6.80 -10.85
CA LEU A 124 18.44 7.29 -10.28
C LEU A 124 19.67 6.73 -11.02
N ILE A 125 19.68 5.42 -11.33
CA ILE A 125 20.76 4.76 -12.12
C ILE A 125 20.97 5.47 -13.46
N PHE A 126 19.88 5.75 -14.19
CA PHE A 126 19.99 6.41 -15.50
C PHE A 126 20.17 7.93 -15.40
N SER A 127 20.03 8.54 -14.22
CA SER A 127 20.32 9.96 -14.02
C SER A 127 21.81 10.22 -13.79
N PHE A 128 22.58 9.21 -13.39
CA PHE A 128 24.03 9.30 -13.15
C PHE A 128 24.80 8.31 -14.05
N PRO A 129 24.78 8.51 -15.39
CA PRO A 129 25.58 7.69 -16.28
C PRO A 129 27.07 7.89 -15.98
N GLY A 130 27.83 6.79 -15.89
CA GLY A 130 29.28 6.81 -15.64
C GLY A 130 29.72 6.55 -14.19
N VAL A 131 28.79 6.47 -13.24
CA VAL A 131 29.06 6.00 -11.87
C VAL A 131 28.76 4.50 -11.77
N SER A 132 29.49 3.76 -10.93
CA SER A 132 29.22 2.33 -10.73
C SER A 132 27.80 2.12 -10.18
N PHE A 133 27.02 1.29 -10.86
CA PHE A 133 25.61 1.05 -10.52
C PHE A 133 25.41 0.54 -9.10
N SER A 134 26.34 -0.28 -8.60
CA SER A 134 26.35 -0.74 -7.20
C SER A 134 26.45 0.44 -6.23
N LEU A 135 27.35 1.40 -6.47
CA LEU A 135 27.51 2.57 -5.60
C LEU A 135 26.25 3.45 -5.62
N VAL A 136 25.64 3.62 -6.79
CA VAL A 136 24.36 4.31 -6.93
C VAL A 136 23.24 3.61 -6.14
N ALA A 137 23.12 2.29 -6.25
CA ALA A 137 22.09 1.53 -5.54
C ALA A 137 22.29 1.54 -4.02
N TRP A 138 23.52 1.32 -3.54
CA TRP A 138 23.82 1.33 -2.11
C TRP A 138 23.74 2.74 -1.50
N SER A 139 24.04 3.79 -2.26
CA SER A 139 23.82 5.17 -1.80
C SER A 139 22.33 5.50 -1.69
N MET A 140 21.51 5.09 -2.66
CA MET A 140 20.05 5.19 -2.54
C MET A 140 19.53 4.37 -1.35
N ALA A 141 20.05 3.15 -1.15
CA ALA A 141 19.67 2.29 -0.03
C ALA A 141 19.97 2.96 1.32
N ALA A 142 21.16 3.55 1.48
CA ALA A 142 21.50 4.34 2.66
C ALA A 142 20.55 5.55 2.83
N GLY A 143 20.23 6.24 1.74
CA GLY A 143 19.23 7.31 1.72
C GLY A 143 17.86 6.85 2.20
N VAL A 144 17.37 5.70 1.75
CA VAL A 144 16.08 5.11 2.15
C VAL A 144 16.08 4.76 3.64
N LEU A 145 17.18 4.20 4.16
CA LEU A 145 17.32 3.88 5.58
C LEU A 145 17.18 5.14 6.46
N ILE A 146 17.88 6.21 6.07
CA ILE A 146 17.83 7.50 6.74
C ILE A 146 16.44 8.11 6.60
N LEU A 147 15.86 8.11 5.40
CA LEU A 147 14.55 8.68 5.10
C LEU A 147 13.44 8.03 5.94
N ILE A 148 13.44 6.70 6.05
CA ILE A 148 12.45 5.98 6.87
C ILE A 148 12.64 6.30 8.35
N SER A 149 13.88 6.27 8.83
CA SER A 149 14.18 6.48 10.25
C SER A 149 13.92 7.93 10.69
N ALA A 150 14.42 8.90 9.92
CA ALA A 150 14.24 10.32 10.17
C ALA A 150 12.82 10.78 9.85
N GLY A 151 12.23 10.31 8.75
CA GLY A 151 10.87 10.66 8.34
C GLY A 151 9.83 10.23 9.36
N THR A 152 9.96 9.04 9.94
CA THR A 152 9.06 8.61 11.02
C THR A 152 9.22 9.43 12.30
N LEU A 153 10.42 9.88 12.63
CA LEU A 153 10.66 10.79 13.76
C LEU A 153 10.10 12.19 13.47
N PHE A 154 10.32 12.70 12.27
CA PHE A 154 9.82 13.99 11.82
C PHE A 154 8.29 14.05 11.83
N LEU A 155 7.61 13.02 11.31
CA LEU A 155 6.15 12.95 11.36
C LEU A 155 5.61 12.82 12.79
N ARG A 156 6.35 12.16 13.69
CA ARG A 156 6.00 12.12 15.13
C ARG A 156 6.14 13.47 15.81
N TYR A 157 7.12 14.27 15.38
CA TYR A 157 7.34 15.62 15.88
C TYR A 157 6.28 16.59 15.34
N LEU A 158 6.01 16.54 14.03
CA LEU A 158 5.05 17.42 13.36
C LEU A 158 3.60 17.14 13.79
N LEU A 159 3.23 15.86 13.94
CA LEU A 159 1.88 15.41 14.32
C LEU A 159 1.95 14.56 15.59
N PRO A 160 2.04 15.19 16.79
CA PRO A 160 2.16 14.47 18.05
C PRO A 160 0.88 13.69 18.40
N GLU A 161 -0.28 14.20 18.00
CA GLU A 161 -1.58 13.60 18.26
C GLU A 161 -1.76 12.28 17.50
N LYS A 162 -2.23 11.24 18.20
CA LYS A 162 -2.45 9.92 17.60
C LYS A 162 -3.70 9.88 16.72
N GLU A 163 -4.73 10.60 17.12
CA GLU A 163 -6.02 10.67 16.41
C GLU A 163 -5.85 11.37 15.07
N LEU A 164 -5.24 12.57 15.07
CA LEU A 164 -4.98 13.32 13.85
C LEU A 164 -4.11 12.54 12.84
N ARG A 165 -3.08 11.81 13.29
CA ARG A 165 -2.30 10.95 12.38
C ARG A 165 -3.13 9.82 11.77
N LEU A 166 -4.11 9.32 12.50
CA LEU A 166 -4.94 8.20 12.07
C LEU A 166 -5.98 8.71 11.08
N GLU A 167 -6.59 9.85 11.36
CA GLU A 167 -7.47 10.57 10.43
C GLU A 167 -6.74 10.94 9.14
N LEU A 168 -5.53 11.49 9.25
CA LEU A 168 -4.73 11.84 8.06
C LEU A 168 -4.38 10.59 7.25
N LEU A 169 -4.00 9.48 7.90
CA LEU A 169 -3.77 8.20 7.23
C LEU A 169 -5.05 7.68 6.55
N PHE A 170 -6.23 7.88 7.14
CA PHE A 170 -7.51 7.50 6.54
C PHE A 170 -7.82 8.36 5.30
N LEU A 171 -7.72 9.69 5.41
CA LEU A 171 -8.01 10.63 4.32
C LEU A 171 -7.05 10.45 3.14
N THR A 172 -5.76 10.24 3.41
CA THR A 172 -4.76 10.01 2.35
C THR A 172 -4.92 8.67 1.67
N ASN A 173 -5.37 7.63 2.40
CA ASN A 173 -5.79 6.37 1.78
C ASN A 173 -7.03 6.53 0.90
N ALA A 174 -8.04 7.29 1.35
CA ALA A 174 -9.21 7.60 0.54
C ALA A 174 -8.82 8.37 -0.74
N LEU A 175 -7.94 9.36 -0.63
CA LEU A 175 -7.40 10.08 -1.78
C LEU A 175 -6.63 9.14 -2.74
N THR A 176 -5.84 8.21 -2.19
CA THR A 176 -5.10 7.21 -2.97
C THR A 176 -6.06 6.28 -3.74
N ALA A 177 -7.18 5.88 -3.13
CA ALA A 177 -8.21 5.11 -3.84
C ALA A 177 -8.84 5.90 -4.98
N ILE A 178 -9.22 7.16 -4.74
CA ILE A 178 -9.83 8.02 -5.77
C ILE A 178 -8.86 8.22 -6.94
N LEU A 179 -7.60 8.55 -6.65
CA LEU A 179 -6.59 8.72 -7.68
C LEU A 179 -6.24 7.40 -8.38
N GLY A 180 -6.28 6.27 -7.67
CA GLY A 180 -6.11 4.94 -8.25
C GLY A 180 -7.19 4.66 -9.29
N ILE A 181 -8.45 4.97 -8.97
CA ILE A 181 -9.56 4.88 -9.93
C ILE A 181 -9.32 5.80 -11.12
N ILE A 182 -9.01 7.08 -10.89
CA ILE A 182 -8.74 8.05 -11.98
C ILE A 182 -7.59 7.58 -12.87
N ALA A 183 -6.53 7.02 -12.29
CA ALA A 183 -5.41 6.46 -13.04
C ALA A 183 -5.86 5.27 -13.90
N THR A 184 -6.74 4.40 -13.41
CA THR A 184 -7.25 3.29 -14.23
C THR A 184 -8.23 3.71 -15.32
N VAL A 185 -8.99 4.79 -15.11
CA VAL A 185 -10.01 5.28 -16.05
C VAL A 185 -9.34 6.19 -17.09
N ASN A 186 -8.40 5.66 -17.86
CA ASN A 186 -7.74 6.37 -18.95
C ASN A 186 -8.56 6.30 -20.25
N GLY A 187 -9.77 6.85 -20.26
CA GLY A 187 -10.57 7.07 -21.48
C GLY A 187 -11.11 5.83 -22.21
N ARG A 188 -10.81 4.61 -21.72
CA ARG A 188 -11.51 3.37 -22.09
C ARG A 188 -11.83 2.65 -20.80
N THR A 189 -13.11 2.38 -20.56
CA THR A 189 -13.50 1.39 -19.55
C THR A 189 -12.71 0.11 -19.86
N ALA A 190 -12.09 -0.49 -18.84
CA ALA A 190 -11.29 -1.73 -18.96
C ALA A 190 -12.04 -2.89 -19.65
N VAL A 191 -13.36 -2.74 -19.76
CA VAL A 191 -14.23 -3.60 -20.53
C VAL A 191 -14.49 -2.90 -21.86
N THR A 192 -13.89 -3.39 -22.95
CA THR A 192 -14.50 -3.24 -24.28
C THR A 192 -15.95 -3.66 -24.12
N GLY A 193 -16.93 -2.79 -24.41
CA GLY A 193 -18.34 -3.13 -24.24
C GLY A 193 -18.65 -4.46 -24.90
N VAL A 194 -18.65 -5.53 -24.11
CA VAL A 194 -18.96 -6.87 -24.58
C VAL A 194 -20.47 -6.95 -24.49
N SER A 195 -21.09 -7.14 -25.66
CA SER A 195 -22.50 -7.51 -25.77
C SER A 195 -22.80 -8.90 -25.20
N GLU A 196 -21.77 -9.63 -24.76
CA GLU A 196 -21.86 -10.94 -24.14
C GLU A 196 -21.40 -10.92 -22.68
N VAL A 197 -22.19 -11.56 -21.82
CA VAL A 197 -21.92 -11.67 -20.39
C VAL A 197 -20.78 -12.66 -20.16
N ASP A 198 -19.67 -12.21 -19.58
CA ASP A 198 -18.62 -13.11 -19.07
C ASP A 198 -19.13 -13.82 -17.81
N TRP A 199 -19.70 -15.01 -18.02
CA TRP A 199 -20.21 -15.87 -16.97
C TRP A 199 -19.13 -16.31 -15.97
N GLY A 200 -17.87 -16.37 -16.38
CA GLY A 200 -16.75 -16.71 -15.49
C GLY A 200 -16.48 -15.61 -14.47
N ALA A 201 -16.38 -14.37 -14.94
CA ALA A 201 -16.21 -13.21 -14.06
C ALA A 201 -17.44 -12.99 -13.15
N LEU A 202 -18.65 -13.16 -13.70
CA LEU A 202 -19.90 -12.97 -12.97
C LEU A 202 -20.09 -14.03 -11.87
N THR A 203 -19.81 -15.29 -12.16
CA THR A 203 -19.86 -16.36 -11.14
C THR A 203 -18.80 -16.17 -10.08
N GLY A 204 -17.58 -15.78 -10.45
CA GLY A 204 -16.52 -15.43 -9.51
C GLY A 204 -16.93 -14.33 -8.53
N LEU A 205 -17.54 -13.24 -9.04
CA LEU A 205 -18.05 -12.14 -8.23
C LEU A 205 -19.17 -12.60 -7.27
N ILE A 206 -20.13 -13.38 -7.78
CA ILE A 206 -21.25 -13.91 -6.98
C ILE A 206 -20.73 -14.81 -5.86
N ILE A 207 -19.78 -15.71 -6.14
CA ILE A 207 -19.19 -16.58 -5.13
C ILE A 207 -18.46 -15.74 -4.07
N MET A 208 -17.73 -14.71 -4.47
CA MET A 208 -17.00 -13.86 -3.54
C MET A 208 -17.94 -13.06 -2.63
N LEU A 209 -19.02 -12.49 -3.19
CA LEU A 209 -20.05 -11.76 -2.44
C LEU A 209 -20.85 -12.68 -1.52
N ALA A 210 -21.32 -13.82 -2.04
CA ALA A 210 -22.10 -14.78 -1.28
C ALA A 210 -21.26 -15.43 -0.17
N GLY A 211 -20.00 -15.79 -0.47
CA GLY A 211 -19.06 -16.32 0.50
C GLY A 211 -18.74 -15.32 1.61
N GLY A 212 -18.40 -14.08 1.24
CA GLY A 212 -18.18 -13.01 2.21
C GLY A 212 -19.42 -12.72 3.07
N GLY A 213 -20.60 -12.69 2.46
CA GLY A 213 -21.88 -12.49 3.14
C GLY A 213 -22.24 -13.63 4.09
N LEU A 214 -22.06 -14.89 3.68
CA LEU A 214 -22.30 -16.08 4.50
C LEU A 214 -21.34 -16.13 5.69
N ILE A 215 -20.05 -15.88 5.47
CA ILE A 215 -19.06 -15.82 6.55
C ILE A 215 -19.45 -14.69 7.53
N GLY A 216 -19.84 -13.52 7.01
CA GLY A 216 -20.33 -12.42 7.82
C GLY A 216 -21.56 -12.78 8.67
N LEU A 217 -22.55 -13.45 8.06
CA LEU A 217 -23.78 -13.89 8.72
C LEU A 217 -23.53 -14.98 9.77
N VAL A 218 -22.69 -15.97 9.48
CA VAL A 218 -22.30 -17.02 10.42
C VAL A 218 -21.58 -16.40 11.61
N ILE A 219 -20.65 -15.46 11.38
CA ILE A 219 -19.96 -14.75 12.46
C ILE A 219 -20.95 -13.90 13.29
N TYR A 220 -21.89 -13.21 12.64
CA TYR A 220 -22.91 -12.42 13.32
C TYR A 220 -23.82 -13.29 14.20
N LYS A 221 -24.32 -14.41 13.65
CA LYS A 221 -25.22 -15.34 14.35
C LYS A 221 -24.51 -16.01 15.53
N TYR A 222 -23.26 -16.43 15.34
CA TYR A 222 -22.43 -16.98 16.42
C TYR A 222 -22.12 -15.97 17.53
N ARG A 223 -21.92 -14.68 17.18
CA ARG A 223 -21.73 -13.62 18.18
C ARG A 223 -23.01 -13.30 18.95
N ARG A 224 -24.18 -13.29 18.29
CA ARG A 224 -25.48 -13.08 18.97
C ARG A 224 -25.77 -14.17 20.00
N ILE A 225 -25.58 -15.44 19.63
CA ILE A 225 -25.85 -16.57 20.54
C ILE A 225 -24.97 -16.51 21.79
N LYS A 226 -23.71 -16.07 21.65
CA LYS A 226 -22.76 -15.97 22.77
C LYS A 226 -22.93 -14.73 23.67
N THR A 227 -23.86 -13.82 23.35
CA THR A 227 -24.15 -12.61 24.15
C THR A 227 -25.48 -12.72 24.90
N ASN A 228 -26.30 -13.74 24.59
CA ASN A 228 -27.57 -14.06 25.26
C ASN A 228 -27.45 -15.23 26.27
N ILE A 229 -26.22 -15.63 26.60
CA ILE A 229 -25.86 -16.54 27.71
C ILE A 229 -24.89 -15.74 28.59
#